data_AF-A0A0S7YYD3-F1
#
_entry.id   AF-A0A0S7YYD3-F1
#
_cell.length_a   1.000
_cell.length_b   1.000
_cell.length_c   1.000
_cell.angle_alpha   90.00
_cell.angle_beta   90.00
_cell.angle_gamma   90.00
#
_symmetry.space_group_name_H-M   'P 1'
#
loop_
_entity.id
_entity.type
_entity.pdbx_description
1 polymer ?
#
loop_
_entity_poly.entity_id
_entity_poly.type
_entity_poly.pdbx_seq_one_letter_code
_entity_poly.pdbx_strand_id
1 'polypeptide(L)'
;MLPSSTFSPEVARTLDRFFNAWTSRYTLGMDPRVLPMVALDWWVKLGWSPGTHARLTEKAWRKLVRFLAYAVQSVADPDTPPAIEPLPQDRRFEHPGWHQWPYNLFSQSFLLAQQWWFNAATGVPALSHQRKDIMNFATRQLLDIVSPANFVLTNPEVLNATVRERGANLLRGWANWVDDWQRLATGRPQAGMERFEVGRNIAVTPGKVVYRNRLIELIQYAPSTPQVHREPVLVVPAWIMKYYILDLSRHNSFVRYLVDQGHTVFMISWRNPTSEDRDLGLDDYRRLGIVGALDVIGRILPERTVHAVGYCLGGTLLAIAAAAMGRDGDERLKSITLLAAQTDFSEAGELMLFITEEQVDFLESMMWDRGVLDTQQMAGAFQLLRSNDLIWSRMQREYLLGARRPPNDLMAWNADQTRMPYRMHSEYLHELLMHNALATGKYRVDGKPITIGDSRSPIFAVATEKDHVAPWQSVYRINLLASPQEVTFLLTSGGHNAGIVSEPGHPGRRFRVATRRPSGPYVDPSSWKAATPEQEGSWWPTWRAWLAQHSTDLVEPPALGAARAGLPPLEDAPGTYVHQR
;
A
#
# COMPACT_ATOMS: atom_id res chain seq x y z
N MET A 1 -57.18 -9.95 -1.52
CA MET A 1 -55.80 -9.78 -1.00
C MET A 1 -54.92 -10.69 -1.82
N LEU A 2 -53.91 -10.15 -2.52
CA LEU A 2 -52.88 -11.00 -3.13
C LEU A 2 -52.14 -11.74 -2.01
N PRO A 3 -51.79 -13.03 -2.19
CA PRO A 3 -51.00 -13.75 -1.21
C PRO A 3 -49.67 -13.03 -0.96
N SER A 4 -49.21 -13.02 0.29
CA SER A 4 -47.91 -12.47 0.64
C SER A 4 -46.83 -13.19 -0.18
N SER A 5 -45.92 -12.41 -0.77
CA SER A 5 -44.77 -12.96 -1.50
C SER A 5 -44.03 -13.94 -0.60
N THR A 6 -43.83 -15.17 -1.08
CA THR A 6 -43.04 -16.21 -0.41
C THR A 6 -41.58 -15.79 -0.27
N PHE A 7 -41.11 -14.90 -1.16
CA PHE A 7 -39.81 -14.24 -1.04
C PHE A 7 -40.01 -12.82 -0.54
N SER A 8 -39.80 -12.61 0.76
CA SER A 8 -39.64 -11.24 1.26
C SER A 8 -38.35 -10.64 0.67
N PRO A 9 -38.24 -9.31 0.56
CA PRO A 9 -36.99 -8.65 0.13
C PRO A 9 -35.78 -9.03 0.99
N GLU A 10 -35.99 -9.47 2.22
CA GLU A 10 -34.94 -9.95 3.13
C GLU A 10 -34.48 -11.38 2.77
N VAL A 11 -35.43 -12.28 2.47
CA VAL A 11 -35.12 -13.64 2.01
C VAL A 11 -34.38 -13.60 0.67
N ALA A 12 -34.83 -12.75 -0.27
CA ALA A 12 -34.15 -12.55 -1.55
C ALA A 12 -32.70 -12.06 -1.37
N ARG A 13 -32.50 -10.97 -0.60
CA ARG A 13 -31.15 -10.45 -0.30
C ARG A 13 -30.25 -11.48 0.38
N THR A 14 -30.81 -12.32 1.26
CA THR A 14 -30.06 -13.37 1.94
C THR A 14 -29.57 -14.43 0.94
N LEU A 15 -30.44 -14.87 0.03
CA LEU A 15 -30.06 -15.82 -1.02
C LEU A 15 -29.01 -15.24 -1.98
N ASP A 16 -29.16 -13.98 -2.37
CA ASP A 16 -28.18 -13.30 -3.22
C ASP A 16 -26.81 -13.22 -2.52
N ARG A 17 -26.79 -12.90 -1.23
CA ARG A 17 -25.56 -12.90 -0.41
C ARG A 17 -24.91 -14.29 -0.36
N PHE A 18 -25.70 -15.34 -0.15
CA PHE A 18 -25.17 -16.71 -0.15
C PHE A 18 -24.57 -17.10 -1.51
N PHE A 19 -25.24 -16.76 -2.61
CA PHE A 19 -24.73 -17.05 -3.95
C PHE A 19 -23.43 -16.29 -4.25
N ASN A 20 -23.36 -15.01 -3.89
CA ASN A 20 -22.14 -14.19 -4.02
C ASN A 20 -21.00 -14.75 -3.15
N ALA A 21 -21.28 -15.12 -1.90
CA ALA A 21 -20.30 -15.72 -1.01
C ALA A 21 -19.76 -17.06 -1.57
N TRP A 22 -20.63 -17.89 -2.16
CA TRP A 22 -20.23 -19.15 -2.79
C TRP A 22 -19.36 -18.94 -4.03
N THR A 23 -19.76 -18.07 -4.94
CA THR A 23 -19.00 -17.75 -6.17
C THR A 23 -17.64 -17.13 -5.87
N SER A 24 -17.55 -16.31 -4.82
CA SER A 24 -16.29 -15.65 -4.40
C SER A 24 -15.13 -16.62 -4.12
N ARG A 25 -15.46 -17.87 -3.74
CA ARG A 25 -14.48 -18.93 -3.47
C ARG A 25 -13.75 -19.36 -4.75
N TYR A 26 -14.37 -19.22 -5.91
CA TYR A 26 -13.82 -19.61 -7.21
C TYR A 26 -13.22 -18.43 -7.98
N THR A 27 -13.53 -17.19 -7.59
CA THR A 27 -13.09 -15.98 -8.29
C THR A 27 -12.00 -15.21 -7.52
N LEU A 28 -11.45 -15.81 -6.46
CA LEU A 28 -10.46 -15.17 -5.57
C LEU A 28 -10.95 -13.82 -5.02
N GLY A 29 -12.26 -13.70 -4.77
CA GLY A 29 -12.88 -12.48 -4.25
C GLY A 29 -13.18 -11.38 -5.27
N MET A 30 -12.87 -11.57 -6.55
CA MET A 30 -13.28 -10.64 -7.60
C MET A 30 -14.70 -10.96 -8.08
N ASP A 31 -15.51 -9.92 -8.33
CA ASP A 31 -16.81 -10.07 -8.94
C ASP A 31 -16.65 -10.45 -10.42
N PRO A 32 -17.09 -11.65 -10.84
CA PRO A 32 -16.93 -12.11 -12.23
C PRO A 32 -17.72 -11.28 -13.25
N ARG A 33 -18.63 -10.41 -12.80
CA ARG A 33 -19.51 -9.59 -13.65
C ARG A 33 -18.86 -8.28 -14.10
N VAL A 34 -17.94 -7.72 -13.30
CA VAL A 34 -17.38 -6.37 -13.54
C VAL A 34 -16.65 -6.31 -14.87
N LEU A 35 -15.71 -7.22 -15.13
CA LEU A 35 -14.92 -7.21 -16.37
C LEU A 35 -15.77 -7.38 -17.64
N PRO A 36 -16.69 -8.37 -17.74
CA PRO A 36 -17.59 -8.48 -18.88
C PRO A 36 -18.44 -7.23 -19.13
N MET A 37 -18.97 -6.60 -18.07
CA MET A 37 -19.77 -5.38 -18.20
C MET A 37 -18.93 -4.19 -18.70
N VAL A 38 -17.72 -4.01 -18.17
CA VAL A 38 -16.80 -2.97 -18.63
C VAL A 38 -16.38 -3.20 -20.09
N ALA A 39 -16.09 -4.45 -20.46
CA ALA A 39 -15.74 -4.81 -21.82
C ALA A 39 -16.90 -4.55 -22.79
N LEU A 40 -18.14 -4.89 -22.42
CA LEU A 40 -19.33 -4.61 -23.24
C LEU A 40 -19.54 -3.11 -23.43
N ASP A 41 -19.46 -2.32 -22.35
CA ASP A 41 -19.61 -0.86 -22.42
C ASP A 41 -18.50 -0.21 -23.28
N TRP A 42 -17.26 -0.69 -23.14
CA TRP A 42 -16.14 -0.28 -23.99
C TRP A 42 -16.41 -0.61 -25.47
N TRP A 43 -16.84 -1.84 -25.77
CA TRP A 43 -17.14 -2.28 -27.15
C TRP A 43 -18.25 -1.46 -27.80
N VAL A 44 -19.36 -1.24 -27.08
CA VAL A 44 -20.47 -0.43 -27.58
C VAL A 44 -19.99 1.00 -27.82
N LYS A 45 -19.39 1.67 -26.82
CA LYS A 45 -18.96 3.06 -26.98
C LYS A 45 -17.90 3.25 -28.05
N LEU A 46 -16.97 2.31 -28.19
CA LEU A 46 -15.98 2.32 -29.27
C LEU A 46 -16.69 2.16 -30.63
N GLY A 47 -17.58 1.17 -30.76
CA GLY A 47 -18.34 0.90 -31.98
C GLY A 47 -19.14 2.09 -32.51
N TRP A 48 -19.67 2.92 -31.60
CA TRP A 48 -20.41 4.14 -31.92
C TRP A 48 -19.53 5.41 -31.99
N SER A 49 -18.20 5.26 -32.05
CA SER A 49 -17.23 6.37 -32.08
C SER A 49 -16.38 6.39 -33.37
N PRO A 50 -16.94 6.79 -34.52
CA PRO A 50 -16.23 6.76 -35.81
C PRO A 50 -14.95 7.60 -35.82
N GLY A 51 -14.93 8.76 -35.15
CA GLY A 51 -13.71 9.58 -35.01
C GLY A 51 -12.61 8.89 -34.18
N THR A 52 -13.01 8.13 -33.15
CA THR A 52 -12.08 7.32 -32.36
C THR A 52 -11.51 6.17 -33.19
N HIS A 53 -12.33 5.51 -34.02
CA HIS A 53 -11.85 4.50 -34.98
C HIS A 53 -10.82 5.09 -35.94
N ALA A 54 -11.13 6.21 -36.59
CA ALA A 54 -10.21 6.87 -37.52
C ALA A 54 -8.86 7.18 -36.85
N ARG A 55 -8.90 7.75 -35.64
CA ARG A 55 -7.70 8.05 -34.83
C ARG A 55 -6.92 6.80 -34.44
N LEU A 56 -7.59 5.70 -34.06
CA LEU A 56 -6.93 4.45 -33.68
C LEU A 56 -6.31 3.75 -34.89
N THR A 57 -6.97 3.77 -36.04
CA THR A 57 -6.46 3.28 -37.33
C THR A 57 -5.24 4.09 -37.76
N GLU A 58 -5.30 5.41 -37.70
CA GLU A 58 -4.17 6.28 -37.99
C GLU A 58 -2.98 6.02 -37.05
N LYS A 59 -3.24 5.81 -35.74
CA LYS A 59 -2.20 5.42 -34.78
C LYS A 59 -1.62 4.03 -35.07
N ALA A 60 -2.43 3.06 -35.49
CA ALA A 60 -1.96 1.73 -35.89
C ALA A 60 -1.05 1.83 -37.12
N TRP A 61 -1.48 2.58 -38.14
CA TRP A 61 -0.72 2.81 -39.36
C TRP A 61 0.62 3.48 -39.07
N ARG A 62 0.64 4.58 -38.30
CA ARG A 62 1.88 5.25 -37.89
C ARG A 62 2.85 4.32 -37.15
N LYS A 63 2.33 3.46 -36.28
CA LYS A 63 3.15 2.48 -35.55
C LYS A 63 3.70 1.39 -36.46
N LEU A 64 2.89 0.88 -37.40
CA LEU A 64 3.32 -0.10 -38.38
C LEU A 64 4.43 0.47 -39.28
N VAL A 65 4.26 1.70 -39.79
CA VAL A 65 5.29 2.38 -40.59
C VAL A 65 6.57 2.57 -39.77
N ARG A 66 6.47 3.03 -38.52
CA ARG A 66 7.62 3.20 -37.63
C ARG A 66 8.33 1.87 -37.35
N PHE A 67 7.58 0.79 -37.15
CA PHE A 67 8.12 -0.55 -36.94
C PHE A 67 8.83 -1.07 -38.18
N LEU A 68 8.22 -0.96 -39.38
CA LEU A 68 8.84 -1.41 -40.63
C LEU A 68 10.10 -0.61 -40.96
N ALA A 69 10.08 0.71 -40.75
CA ALA A 69 11.27 1.55 -40.91
C ALA A 69 12.40 1.10 -39.98
N TYR A 70 12.09 0.89 -38.69
CA TYR A 70 13.03 0.36 -37.71
C TYR A 70 13.54 -1.03 -38.08
N ALA A 71 12.67 -1.93 -38.55
CA ALA A 71 13.05 -3.29 -38.92
C ALA A 71 14.05 -3.32 -40.08
N VAL A 72 13.88 -2.45 -41.08
CA VAL A 72 14.83 -2.30 -42.19
C VAL A 72 16.14 -1.68 -41.72
N GLN A 73 16.06 -0.60 -40.92
CA GLN A 73 17.25 0.12 -40.44
C GLN A 73 18.10 -0.73 -39.48
N SER A 74 17.48 -1.42 -38.53
CA SER A 74 18.17 -2.22 -37.52
C SER A 74 18.89 -3.46 -38.06
N VAL A 75 18.56 -3.91 -39.28
CA VAL A 75 19.32 -4.95 -39.97
C VAL A 75 20.62 -4.39 -40.56
N ALA A 76 20.59 -3.13 -41.02
CA ALA A 76 21.74 -2.46 -41.61
C ALA A 76 22.66 -1.81 -40.56
N ASP A 77 22.08 -1.28 -39.49
CA ASP A 77 22.78 -0.56 -38.42
C ASP A 77 22.31 -1.07 -37.03
N PRO A 78 23.17 -1.80 -36.30
CA PRO A 78 22.88 -2.25 -34.93
C PRO A 78 22.60 -1.13 -33.93
N ASP A 79 23.09 0.09 -34.19
CA ASP A 79 22.93 1.26 -33.30
C ASP A 79 21.68 2.10 -33.65
N THR A 80 20.80 1.58 -34.52
CA THR A 80 19.53 2.23 -34.87
C THR A 80 18.72 2.56 -33.61
N PRO A 81 18.30 3.83 -33.40
CA PRO A 81 17.47 4.22 -32.27
C PRO A 81 16.15 3.43 -32.25
N PRO A 82 15.65 3.02 -31.07
CA PRO A 82 14.46 2.20 -30.98
C PRO A 82 13.22 2.90 -31.54
N ALA A 83 12.33 2.11 -32.15
CA ALA A 83 11.02 2.57 -32.59
C ALA A 83 10.13 3.05 -31.43
N ILE A 84 10.41 2.63 -30.19
CA ILE A 84 9.75 3.12 -28.99
C ILE A 84 10.60 2.73 -27.77
N GLU A 85 10.68 3.65 -26.82
CA GLU A 85 11.28 3.36 -25.52
C GLU A 85 10.23 2.73 -24.60
N PRO A 86 10.61 1.71 -23.80
CA PRO A 86 9.75 1.19 -22.75
C PRO A 86 9.40 2.28 -21.74
N LEU A 87 8.30 2.08 -21.01
CA LEU A 87 7.99 2.94 -19.88
C LEU A 87 9.10 2.81 -18.81
N PRO A 88 9.43 3.87 -18.04
CA PRO A 88 10.51 3.82 -17.05
C PRO A 88 10.41 2.70 -16.00
N GLN A 89 9.21 2.17 -15.78
CA GLN A 89 8.94 1.05 -14.89
C GLN A 89 9.06 -0.34 -15.53
N ASP A 90 9.03 -0.45 -16.86
CA ASP A 90 9.06 -1.72 -17.57
C ASP A 90 10.49 -2.22 -17.76
N ARG A 91 10.90 -3.17 -16.91
CA ARG A 91 12.26 -3.70 -16.89
C ARG A 91 12.48 -4.94 -17.75
N ARG A 92 11.43 -5.44 -18.42
CA ARG A 92 11.49 -6.72 -19.17
C ARG A 92 12.54 -6.72 -20.28
N PHE A 93 12.80 -5.54 -20.86
CA PHE A 93 13.66 -5.35 -22.02
C PHE A 93 15.02 -4.71 -21.70
N GLU A 94 15.45 -4.70 -20.43
CA GLU A 94 16.72 -4.07 -20.00
C GLU A 94 17.99 -4.83 -20.46
N HIS A 95 17.91 -6.14 -20.66
CA HIS A 95 19.08 -6.94 -21.03
C HIS A 95 19.59 -6.57 -22.45
N PRO A 96 20.91 -6.36 -22.66
CA PRO A 96 21.45 -5.87 -23.94
C PRO A 96 21.06 -6.71 -25.17
N GLY A 97 20.84 -8.01 -24.98
CA GLY A 97 20.37 -8.92 -26.04
C GLY A 97 19.04 -8.52 -26.67
N TRP A 98 18.21 -7.71 -25.99
CA TRP A 98 16.97 -7.17 -26.57
C TRP A 98 17.18 -6.12 -27.65
N HIS A 99 18.41 -5.59 -27.80
CA HIS A 99 18.77 -4.68 -28.89
C HIS A 99 19.32 -5.41 -30.12
N GLN A 100 19.47 -6.74 -30.05
CA GLN A 100 20.04 -7.55 -31.14
C GLN A 100 18.95 -8.21 -31.98
N TRP A 101 19.24 -8.40 -33.27
CA TRP A 101 18.36 -9.15 -34.16
C TRP A 101 18.31 -10.65 -33.78
N PRO A 102 17.14 -11.31 -33.80
CA PRO A 102 15.80 -10.78 -34.12
C PRO A 102 15.01 -10.26 -32.90
N TYR A 103 15.57 -10.30 -31.69
CA TYR A 103 14.88 -9.98 -30.44
C TYR A 103 14.44 -8.52 -30.33
N ASN A 104 15.19 -7.61 -30.95
CA ASN A 104 14.82 -6.21 -31.08
C ASN A 104 13.49 -6.02 -31.82
N LEU A 105 13.20 -6.85 -32.82
CA LEU A 105 11.93 -6.79 -33.53
C LEU A 105 10.78 -7.24 -32.62
N PHE A 106 10.98 -8.28 -31.81
CA PHE A 106 9.96 -8.76 -30.86
C PHE A 106 9.64 -7.73 -29.78
N SER A 107 10.67 -7.13 -29.16
CA SER A 107 10.48 -6.12 -28.12
C SER A 107 9.80 -4.88 -28.68
N GLN A 108 10.25 -4.36 -29.83
CA GLN A 108 9.71 -3.16 -30.44
C GLN A 108 8.29 -3.36 -30.97
N SER A 109 7.98 -4.51 -31.58
CA SER A 109 6.60 -4.81 -32.00
C SER A 109 5.65 -4.89 -30.81
N PHE A 110 6.10 -5.53 -29.72
CA PHE A 110 5.31 -5.67 -28.50
C PHE A 110 5.06 -4.32 -27.82
N LEU A 111 6.09 -3.48 -27.64
CA LEU A 111 5.95 -2.16 -27.01
C LEU A 111 5.05 -1.22 -27.83
N LEU A 112 5.13 -1.25 -29.16
CA LEU A 112 4.23 -0.49 -30.03
C LEU A 112 2.77 -0.97 -29.92
N ALA A 113 2.56 -2.29 -29.88
CA ALA A 113 1.24 -2.88 -29.67
C ALA A 113 0.66 -2.51 -28.30
N GLN A 114 1.48 -2.58 -27.24
CA GLN A 114 1.11 -2.16 -25.89
C GLN A 114 0.70 -0.69 -25.84
N GLN A 115 1.46 0.20 -26.48
CA GLN A 115 1.09 1.61 -26.56
C GLN A 115 -0.20 1.83 -27.37
N TRP A 116 -0.44 1.05 -28.44
CA TRP A 116 -1.69 1.14 -29.20
C TRP A 116 -2.89 0.73 -28.34
N TRP A 117 -2.80 -0.39 -27.64
CA TRP A 117 -3.83 -0.89 -26.75
C TRP A 117 -4.13 0.06 -25.58
N PHE A 118 -3.10 0.71 -25.02
CA PHE A 118 -3.30 1.78 -24.04
C PHE A 118 -4.21 2.90 -24.59
N ASN A 119 -3.97 3.32 -25.84
CA ASN A 119 -4.80 4.34 -26.50
C ASN A 119 -6.22 3.86 -26.80
N ALA A 120 -6.38 2.57 -27.11
CA ALA A 120 -7.68 1.94 -27.38
C ALA A 120 -8.50 1.80 -26.09
N ALA A 121 -7.87 1.45 -24.97
CA ALA A 121 -8.54 1.32 -23.68
C ALA A 121 -8.95 2.67 -23.08
N THR A 122 -8.06 3.68 -23.12
CA THR A 122 -8.27 4.97 -22.44
C THR A 122 -8.92 6.04 -23.33
N GLY A 123 -8.81 5.90 -24.64
CA GLY A 123 -9.20 6.92 -25.62
C GLY A 123 -10.65 6.85 -26.10
N VAL A 124 -11.49 6.03 -25.47
CA VAL A 124 -12.92 5.92 -25.81
C VAL A 124 -13.72 7.06 -25.17
N PRO A 125 -14.49 7.84 -25.95
CA PRO A 125 -15.31 8.92 -25.40
C PRO A 125 -16.47 8.37 -24.57
N ALA A 126 -16.98 9.18 -23.63
CA ALA A 126 -18.11 8.84 -22.76
C ALA A 126 -17.96 7.57 -21.89
N LEU A 127 -16.78 6.96 -21.84
CA LEU A 127 -16.43 5.95 -20.86
C LEU A 127 -15.94 6.65 -19.58
N SER A 128 -16.48 6.27 -18.42
CA SER A 128 -16.05 6.86 -17.14
C SER A 128 -14.56 6.57 -16.89
N HIS A 129 -13.89 7.42 -16.11
CA HIS A 129 -12.47 7.25 -15.78
C HIS A 129 -12.20 5.86 -15.18
N GLN A 130 -13.00 5.44 -14.19
CA GLN A 130 -12.88 4.12 -13.57
C GLN A 130 -12.96 2.98 -14.60
N ARG A 131 -13.91 3.03 -15.54
CA ARG A 131 -14.06 1.97 -16.55
C ARG A 131 -12.91 1.96 -17.56
N LYS A 132 -12.37 3.13 -17.92
CA LYS A 132 -11.15 3.24 -18.74
C LYS A 132 -9.97 2.60 -18.05
N ASP A 133 -9.82 2.85 -16.76
CA ASP A 133 -8.71 2.33 -15.98
C ASP A 133 -8.84 0.80 -15.81
N ILE A 134 -10.05 0.26 -15.57
CA ILE A 134 -10.31 -1.19 -15.53
C ILE A 134 -9.99 -1.83 -16.88
N MET A 135 -10.43 -1.22 -17.99
CA MET A 135 -10.15 -1.75 -19.33
C MET A 135 -8.66 -1.71 -19.66
N ASN A 136 -7.96 -0.63 -19.30
CA ASN A 136 -6.52 -0.51 -19.47
C ASN A 136 -5.78 -1.56 -18.65
N PHE A 137 -6.19 -1.76 -17.40
CA PHE A 137 -5.67 -2.79 -16.52
C PHE A 137 -5.85 -4.19 -17.15
N ALA A 138 -7.07 -4.57 -17.51
CA ALA A 138 -7.37 -5.86 -18.12
C ALA A 138 -6.57 -6.10 -19.41
N THR A 139 -6.44 -5.07 -20.25
CA THR A 139 -5.67 -5.16 -21.49
C THR A 139 -4.17 -5.35 -21.21
N ARG A 140 -3.61 -4.67 -20.20
CA ARG A 140 -2.23 -4.89 -19.75
C ARG A 140 -2.02 -6.33 -19.28
N GLN A 141 -2.96 -6.89 -18.51
CA GLN A 141 -2.89 -8.29 -18.07
C GLN A 141 -2.81 -9.27 -19.24
N LEU A 142 -3.66 -9.07 -20.27
CA LEU A 142 -3.67 -9.91 -21.46
C LEU A 142 -2.38 -9.78 -22.28
N LEU A 143 -1.86 -8.56 -22.43
CA LEU A 143 -0.60 -8.33 -23.12
C LEU A 143 0.58 -8.92 -22.37
N ASP A 144 0.58 -8.84 -21.04
CA ASP A 144 1.65 -9.39 -20.22
C ASP A 144 1.73 -10.91 -20.34
N ILE A 145 0.62 -11.64 -20.57
CA ILE A 145 0.64 -13.09 -20.86
C ILE A 145 1.44 -13.41 -22.12
N VAL A 146 1.22 -12.65 -23.19
CA VAL A 146 1.81 -12.88 -24.51
C VAL A 146 3.14 -12.14 -24.73
N SER A 147 3.72 -11.59 -23.66
CA SER A 147 4.99 -10.87 -23.75
C SER A 147 6.11 -11.79 -24.24
N PRO A 148 6.96 -11.35 -25.20
CA PRO A 148 8.07 -12.16 -25.67
C PRO A 148 9.12 -12.44 -24.58
N ALA A 149 9.13 -11.67 -23.49
CA ALA A 149 10.01 -11.91 -22.35
C ALA A 149 9.65 -13.19 -21.56
N ASN A 150 8.44 -13.73 -21.76
CA ASN A 150 7.94 -14.86 -20.99
C ASN A 150 8.32 -16.24 -21.55
N PHE A 151 8.86 -16.32 -22.76
CA PHE A 151 9.14 -17.58 -23.42
C PHE A 151 10.64 -17.76 -23.67
N VAL A 152 11.14 -18.97 -23.45
CA VAL A 152 12.57 -19.31 -23.59
C VAL A 152 13.13 -18.96 -24.97
N LEU A 153 12.37 -19.22 -26.04
CA LEU A 153 12.83 -19.03 -27.41
C LEU A 153 12.88 -17.57 -27.87
N THR A 154 12.08 -16.69 -27.25
CA THR A 154 11.98 -15.27 -27.62
C THR A 154 12.69 -14.37 -26.63
N ASN A 155 13.18 -14.89 -25.52
CA ASN A 155 13.90 -14.15 -24.50
C ASN A 155 15.43 -14.40 -24.65
N PRO A 156 16.20 -13.40 -25.11
CA PRO A 156 17.64 -13.56 -25.37
C PRO A 156 18.44 -13.83 -24.09
N GLU A 157 18.04 -13.26 -22.96
CA GLU A 157 18.73 -13.48 -21.67
C GLU A 157 18.59 -14.95 -21.24
N VAL A 158 17.36 -15.47 -21.28
CA VAL A 158 17.06 -16.86 -20.91
C VAL A 158 17.70 -17.83 -21.89
N LEU A 159 17.61 -17.58 -23.19
CA LEU A 159 18.20 -18.46 -24.20
C LEU A 159 19.73 -18.51 -24.06
N ASN A 160 20.38 -17.36 -23.90
CA ASN A 160 21.83 -17.29 -23.72
C ASN A 160 22.27 -18.01 -22.43
N ALA A 161 21.55 -17.82 -21.32
CA ALA A 161 21.81 -18.56 -20.09
C ALA A 161 21.61 -20.07 -20.29
N THR A 162 20.58 -20.48 -21.02
CA THR A 162 20.27 -21.88 -21.32
C THR A 162 21.37 -22.54 -22.14
N VAL A 163 21.87 -21.88 -23.19
CA VAL A 163 22.98 -22.37 -24.01
C VAL A 163 24.27 -22.42 -23.18
N ARG A 164 24.61 -21.33 -22.50
CA ARG A 164 25.84 -21.20 -21.69
C ARG A 164 25.92 -22.26 -20.60
N GLU A 165 24.80 -22.54 -19.95
CA GLU A 165 24.72 -23.45 -18.81
C GLU A 165 24.23 -24.84 -19.21
N ARG A 166 24.11 -25.13 -20.51
CA ARG A 166 23.63 -26.41 -21.07
C ARG A 166 22.31 -26.87 -20.43
N GLY A 167 21.39 -25.94 -20.21
CA GLY A 167 20.06 -26.18 -19.62
C GLY A 167 20.01 -26.23 -18.10
N ALA A 168 21.12 -26.07 -17.38
CA ALA A 168 21.14 -26.15 -15.92
C ALA A 168 20.26 -25.07 -15.24
N ASN A 169 20.11 -23.89 -15.85
CA ASN A 169 19.18 -22.84 -15.40
C ASN A 169 17.73 -23.32 -15.37
N LEU A 170 17.28 -24.05 -16.39
CA LEU A 170 15.92 -24.59 -16.46
C LEU A 170 15.71 -25.71 -15.44
N LEU A 171 16.72 -26.55 -15.20
CA LEU A 171 16.66 -27.58 -14.15
C LEU A 171 16.55 -26.96 -12.75
N ARG A 172 17.35 -25.92 -12.46
CA ARG A 172 17.23 -25.16 -11.20
C ARG A 172 15.88 -24.47 -11.09
N GLY A 173 15.39 -23.88 -12.18
CA GLY A 173 14.09 -23.24 -12.22
C GLY A 173 12.91 -24.20 -12.01
N TRP A 174 12.99 -25.41 -12.57
CA TRP A 174 12.05 -26.48 -12.30
C TRP A 174 12.07 -26.91 -10.83
N ALA A 175 13.26 -27.08 -10.25
CA ALA A 175 13.40 -27.39 -8.83
C ALA A 175 12.80 -26.29 -7.94
N ASN A 176 12.99 -25.02 -8.29
CA ASN A 176 12.36 -23.88 -7.60
C ASN A 176 10.83 -23.98 -7.69
N TRP A 177 10.27 -24.23 -8.87
CA TRP A 177 8.83 -24.35 -9.07
C TRP A 177 8.23 -25.52 -8.26
N VAL A 178 8.88 -26.69 -8.25
CA VAL A 178 8.46 -27.85 -7.47
C VAL A 178 8.46 -27.54 -5.97
N ASP A 179 9.51 -26.89 -5.46
CA ASP A 179 9.61 -26.45 -4.07
C ASP A 179 8.50 -25.44 -3.71
N ASP A 180 8.24 -24.45 -4.57
CA ASP A 180 7.16 -23.48 -4.38
C ASP A 180 5.78 -24.15 -4.38
N TRP A 181 5.53 -25.10 -5.29
CA TRP A 181 4.29 -25.86 -5.34
C TRP A 181 4.09 -26.73 -4.10
N GLN A 182 5.14 -27.45 -3.66
CA GLN A 182 5.09 -28.27 -2.44
C GLN A 182 4.81 -27.42 -1.20
N ARG A 183 5.42 -26.24 -1.10
CA ARG A 183 5.20 -25.30 0.01
C ARG A 183 3.78 -24.77 0.02
N LEU A 184 3.26 -24.37 -1.14
CA LEU A 184 1.87 -23.95 -1.28
C LEU A 184 0.91 -25.07 -0.86
N ALA A 185 1.12 -26.29 -1.35
CA ALA A 185 0.28 -27.45 -1.04
C ALA A 185 0.33 -27.86 0.44
N THR A 186 1.43 -27.56 1.14
CA THR A 186 1.62 -27.88 2.56
C THR A 186 1.41 -26.70 3.50
N GLY A 187 1.02 -25.52 2.98
CA GLY A 187 0.84 -24.30 3.76
C GLY A 187 2.14 -23.75 4.38
N ARG A 188 3.31 -24.15 3.85
CA ARG A 188 4.62 -23.64 4.30
C ARG A 188 4.90 -22.28 3.67
N PRO A 189 5.61 -21.38 4.38
CA PRO A 189 6.03 -20.11 3.79
C PRO A 189 6.99 -20.33 2.63
N GLN A 190 7.15 -19.30 1.80
CA GLN A 190 8.11 -19.29 0.69
C GLN A 190 9.53 -19.59 1.17
N ALA A 191 10.34 -20.22 0.32
CA ALA A 191 11.68 -20.65 0.68
C ALA A 191 12.56 -19.48 1.16
N GLY A 192 13.20 -19.65 2.31
CA GLY A 192 14.09 -18.67 2.91
C GLY A 192 13.35 -17.63 3.76
N MET A 193 12.03 -17.67 3.86
CA MET A 193 11.28 -16.83 4.81
C MET A 193 11.42 -17.33 6.25
N GLU A 194 11.75 -18.61 6.44
CA GLU A 194 11.89 -19.23 7.77
C GLU A 194 13.01 -18.60 8.60
N ARG A 195 13.95 -17.91 7.95
CA ARG A 195 15.01 -17.17 8.64
C ARG A 195 14.54 -15.87 9.28
N PHE A 196 13.31 -15.43 9.05
CA PHE A 196 12.76 -14.21 9.63
C PHE A 196 11.75 -14.58 10.71
N GLU A 197 12.24 -14.61 11.95
CA GLU A 197 11.49 -14.99 13.14
C GLU A 197 11.18 -13.74 13.97
N VAL A 198 9.90 -13.39 14.04
CA VAL A 198 9.38 -12.29 14.86
C VAL A 198 9.80 -12.48 16.32
N GLY A 199 10.38 -11.44 16.93
CA GLY A 199 10.91 -11.45 18.29
C GLY A 199 12.28 -12.10 18.47
N ARG A 200 12.85 -12.70 17.42
CA ARG A 200 14.21 -13.30 17.44
C ARG A 200 15.22 -12.55 16.59
N ASN A 201 14.84 -12.18 15.37
CA ASN A 201 15.73 -11.41 14.48
C ASN A 201 15.05 -10.29 13.68
N ILE A 202 13.72 -10.25 13.67
CA ILE A 202 12.91 -9.09 13.27
C ILE A 202 11.99 -8.69 14.43
N ALA A 203 11.60 -7.42 14.53
CA ALA A 203 10.84 -6.89 15.67
C ALA A 203 11.56 -7.12 17.02
N VAL A 204 12.87 -6.85 17.05
CA VAL A 204 13.75 -7.17 18.19
C VAL A 204 14.19 -5.94 18.98
N THR A 205 13.57 -4.78 18.76
CA THR A 205 13.87 -3.60 19.56
C THR A 205 13.40 -3.85 21.00
N PRO A 206 14.29 -3.76 22.02
CA PRO A 206 13.92 -4.09 23.39
C PRO A 206 12.77 -3.21 23.89
N GLY A 207 11.80 -3.82 24.55
CA GLY A 207 10.61 -3.13 25.06
C GLY A 207 9.74 -4.06 25.87
N LYS A 208 8.63 -3.53 26.40
CA LYS A 208 7.64 -4.28 27.16
C LYS A 208 6.23 -3.95 26.68
N VAL A 209 5.34 -4.94 26.65
CA VAL A 209 3.90 -4.67 26.59
C VAL A 209 3.48 -4.08 27.93
N VAL A 210 2.94 -2.86 27.93
CA VAL A 210 2.54 -2.14 29.15
C VAL A 210 1.03 -2.05 29.33
N TYR A 211 0.28 -2.42 28.30
CA TYR A 211 -1.17 -2.49 28.33
C TYR A 211 -1.68 -3.46 27.27
N ARG A 212 -2.78 -4.15 27.56
CA ARG A 212 -3.48 -5.03 26.63
C ARG A 212 -4.98 -4.87 26.83
N ASN A 213 -5.72 -4.76 25.72
CA ASN A 213 -7.17 -4.91 25.70
C ASN A 213 -7.58 -5.87 24.57
N ARG A 214 -8.88 -5.98 24.29
CA ARG A 214 -9.39 -6.91 23.27
C ARG A 214 -8.92 -6.62 21.83
N LEU A 215 -8.34 -5.45 21.57
CA LEU A 215 -7.96 -4.97 20.24
C LEU A 215 -6.47 -4.67 20.09
N ILE A 216 -5.81 -4.17 21.13
CA ILE A 216 -4.40 -3.77 21.07
C ILE A 216 -3.57 -4.32 22.22
N GLU A 217 -2.29 -4.53 21.92
CA GLU A 217 -1.19 -4.43 22.88
C GLU A 217 -0.50 -3.08 22.67
N LEU A 218 -0.21 -2.37 23.75
CA LEU A 218 0.62 -1.17 23.71
C LEU A 218 2.02 -1.54 24.18
N ILE A 219 3.00 -1.41 23.29
CA ILE A 219 4.41 -1.66 23.57
C ILE A 219 5.07 -0.32 23.94
N GLN A 220 5.83 -0.29 25.03
CA GLN A 220 6.77 0.77 25.36
C GLN A 220 8.19 0.25 25.15
N TYR A 221 8.98 0.93 24.32
CA TYR A 221 10.36 0.52 24.06
C TYR A 221 11.31 1.00 25.16
N ALA A 222 12.33 0.19 25.44
CA ALA A 222 13.36 0.52 26.41
C ALA A 222 14.23 1.67 25.90
N PRO A 223 14.47 2.72 26.69
CA PRO A 223 15.32 3.83 26.27
C PRO A 223 16.77 3.35 26.06
N SER A 224 17.45 3.87 25.04
CA SER A 224 18.87 3.58 24.77
C SER A 224 19.80 4.79 25.01
N THR A 225 19.25 5.90 25.50
CA THR A 225 19.98 7.15 25.78
C THR A 225 19.83 7.58 27.24
N PRO A 226 20.79 8.35 27.81
CA PRO A 226 20.70 8.86 29.18
C PRO A 226 19.59 9.90 29.41
N GLN A 227 19.15 10.58 28.35
CA GLN A 227 18.06 11.56 28.36
C GLN A 227 17.18 11.36 27.13
N VAL A 228 15.90 11.69 27.27
CA VAL A 228 14.90 11.62 26.20
C VAL A 228 14.09 12.90 26.10
N HIS A 229 13.52 13.20 24.94
CA HIS A 229 12.53 14.26 24.79
C HIS A 229 11.33 14.03 25.73
N ARG A 230 10.84 15.12 26.33
CA ARG A 230 9.72 15.09 27.30
C ARG A 230 8.49 14.43 26.70
N GLU A 231 8.08 14.86 25.51
CA GLU A 231 6.93 14.32 24.79
C GLU A 231 7.24 12.95 24.17
N PRO A 232 6.48 11.89 24.52
CA PRO A 232 6.65 10.58 23.89
C PRO A 232 6.11 10.58 22.46
N VAL A 233 6.54 9.58 21.69
CA VAL A 233 6.04 9.29 20.34
C VAL A 233 5.12 8.07 20.40
N LEU A 234 3.86 8.21 19.99
CA LEU A 234 2.92 7.10 19.81
C LEU A 234 2.84 6.73 18.32
N VAL A 235 3.19 5.49 18.00
CA VAL A 235 3.10 4.96 16.64
C VAL A 235 1.84 4.11 16.47
N VAL A 236 1.03 4.50 15.49
CA VAL A 236 -0.25 3.90 15.08
C VAL A 236 -0.05 3.28 13.69
N PRO A 237 0.36 2.01 13.61
CA PRO A 237 0.56 1.33 12.34
C PRO A 237 -0.78 1.00 11.68
N ALA A 238 -0.76 0.67 10.38
CA ALA A 238 -1.89 0.01 9.75
C ALA A 238 -2.07 -1.41 10.34
N TRP A 239 -3.30 -1.93 10.28
CA TRP A 239 -3.65 -3.29 10.74
C TRP A 239 -4.03 -4.23 9.59
N ILE A 240 -3.81 -3.81 8.34
CA ILE A 240 -3.91 -4.67 7.14
C ILE A 240 -2.75 -5.69 7.11
N MET A 241 -1.61 -5.29 7.68
CA MET A 241 -0.44 -6.11 7.97
C MET A 241 0.09 -5.74 9.36
N LYS A 242 1.07 -6.51 9.86
CA LYS A 242 1.57 -6.32 11.23
C LYS A 242 2.46 -5.09 11.38
N TYR A 243 2.54 -4.58 12.61
CA TYR A 243 3.22 -3.31 12.91
C TYR A 243 4.72 -3.31 12.61
N TYR A 244 5.36 -4.49 12.56
CA TYR A 244 6.81 -4.61 12.52
C TYR A 244 7.44 -4.18 11.19
N ILE A 245 6.67 -3.68 10.23
CA ILE A 245 7.20 -2.86 9.12
C ILE A 245 8.00 -1.65 9.61
N LEU A 246 7.65 -1.11 10.78
CA LEU A 246 8.37 -0.01 11.43
C LEU A 246 9.43 -0.51 12.43
N ASP A 247 9.55 -1.82 12.62
CA ASP A 247 10.56 -2.46 13.46
C ASP A 247 11.05 -3.77 12.82
N LEU A 248 11.59 -3.68 11.60
CA LEU A 248 12.05 -4.84 10.83
C LEU A 248 13.34 -5.42 11.45
N SER A 249 14.44 -5.47 10.69
CA SER A 249 15.74 -5.86 11.20
C SER A 249 16.40 -4.70 11.95
N ARG A 250 17.41 -4.99 12.76
CA ARG A 250 18.13 -3.96 13.56
C ARG A 250 18.68 -2.79 12.73
N HIS A 251 19.06 -3.03 11.48
CA HIS A 251 19.68 -2.02 10.62
C HIS A 251 18.67 -1.07 9.97
N ASN A 252 17.41 -1.49 9.81
CA ASN A 252 16.36 -0.72 9.14
C ASN A 252 15.10 -0.52 10.01
N SER A 253 15.23 -0.67 11.34
CA SER A 253 14.15 -0.40 12.28
C SER A 253 13.98 1.10 12.53
N PHE A 254 12.80 1.61 12.17
CA PHE A 254 12.37 2.99 12.41
C PHE A 254 12.17 3.28 13.90
N VAL A 255 11.57 2.33 14.63
CA VAL A 255 11.41 2.43 16.07
C VAL A 255 12.76 2.49 16.77
N ARG A 256 13.69 1.59 16.43
CA ARG A 256 15.03 1.59 17.01
C ARG A 256 15.74 2.92 16.77
N TYR A 257 15.64 3.45 15.55
CA TYR A 257 16.18 4.76 15.24
C TYR A 257 15.62 5.84 16.17
N LEU A 258 14.31 5.92 16.39
CA LEU A 258 13.70 6.89 17.30
C LEU A 258 14.19 6.76 18.75
N VAL A 259 14.28 5.52 19.25
CA VAL A 259 14.79 5.23 20.59
C VAL A 259 16.25 5.67 20.71
N ASP A 260 17.08 5.35 19.71
CA ASP A 260 18.49 5.76 19.62
C ASP A 260 18.67 7.28 19.42
N GLN A 261 17.62 8.00 18.99
CA GLN A 261 17.59 9.46 18.92
C GLN A 261 17.03 10.12 20.18
N GLY A 262 16.76 9.36 21.24
CA GLY A 262 16.32 9.90 22.52
C GLY A 262 14.83 10.23 22.57
N HIS A 263 13.97 9.45 21.92
CA HIS A 263 12.53 9.53 22.13
C HIS A 263 12.03 8.35 22.99
N THR A 264 11.08 8.63 23.89
CA THR A 264 10.26 7.55 24.47
C THR A 264 9.24 7.12 23.42
N VAL A 265 9.29 5.86 22.96
CA VAL A 265 8.44 5.37 21.88
C VAL A 265 7.42 4.37 22.41
N PHE A 266 6.16 4.56 22.04
CA PHE A 266 5.07 3.62 22.19
C PHE A 266 4.59 3.14 20.82
N MET A 267 4.22 1.87 20.70
CA MET A 267 3.69 1.28 19.47
C MET A 267 2.42 0.49 19.76
N ILE A 268 1.40 0.70 18.95
CA ILE A 268 0.20 -0.13 18.95
C ILE A 268 0.48 -1.40 18.14
N SER A 269 0.37 -2.56 18.78
CA SER A 269 0.33 -3.88 18.14
C SER A 269 -1.13 -4.35 18.09
N TRP A 270 -1.72 -4.31 16.90
CA TRP A 270 -3.11 -4.70 16.67
C TRP A 270 -3.29 -6.23 16.77
N ARG A 271 -4.38 -6.66 17.40
CA ARG A 271 -4.81 -8.06 17.41
C ARG A 271 -5.21 -8.50 15.99
N ASN A 272 -4.87 -9.73 15.61
CA ASN A 272 -5.38 -10.31 14.37
C ASN A 272 -6.83 -10.80 14.62
N PRO A 273 -7.85 -10.20 13.99
CA PRO A 273 -9.24 -10.46 14.33
C PRO A 273 -9.70 -11.85 13.89
N THR A 274 -10.66 -12.39 14.64
CA THR A 274 -11.36 -13.64 14.31
C THR A 274 -12.80 -13.34 13.89
N SER A 275 -13.56 -14.37 13.50
CA SER A 275 -14.99 -14.23 13.18
C SER A 275 -15.83 -13.68 14.35
N GLU A 276 -15.36 -13.84 15.59
CA GLU A 276 -16.00 -13.26 16.79
C GLU A 276 -15.90 -11.74 16.82
N ASP A 277 -14.89 -11.18 16.16
CA ASP A 277 -14.62 -9.74 16.12
C ASP A 277 -15.37 -9.04 14.96
N ARG A 278 -16.27 -9.74 14.25
CA ARG A 278 -16.94 -9.28 13.02
C ARG A 278 -17.63 -7.90 13.13
N ASP A 279 -18.12 -7.57 14.32
CA ASP A 279 -18.90 -6.36 14.59
C ASP A 279 -18.05 -5.18 15.10
N LEU A 280 -16.72 -5.35 15.17
CA LEU A 280 -15.80 -4.24 15.38
C LEU A 280 -15.88 -3.27 14.19
N GLY A 281 -16.19 -2.00 14.47
CA GLY A 281 -16.19 -0.91 13.48
C GLY A 281 -14.91 -0.07 13.52
N LEU A 282 -14.80 0.91 12.62
CA LEU A 282 -13.69 1.87 12.62
C LEU A 282 -13.60 2.67 13.93
N ASP A 283 -14.74 2.98 14.54
CA ASP A 283 -14.78 3.71 15.81
C ASP A 283 -14.24 2.89 16.99
N ASP A 284 -14.40 1.55 16.97
CA ASP A 284 -13.77 0.68 17.98
C ASP A 284 -12.24 0.78 17.90
N TYR A 285 -11.66 0.84 16.69
CA TYR A 285 -10.22 1.02 16.50
C TYR A 285 -9.75 2.40 16.97
N ARG A 286 -10.55 3.45 16.77
CA ARG A 286 -10.27 4.78 17.33
C ARG A 286 -10.29 4.75 18.86
N ARG A 287 -11.35 4.21 19.47
CA ARG A 287 -11.59 4.26 20.91
C ARG A 287 -10.69 3.31 21.69
N LEU A 288 -10.67 2.03 21.32
CA LEU A 288 -9.89 1.00 22.01
C LEU A 288 -8.42 0.99 21.58
N GLY A 289 -8.11 1.53 20.40
CA GLY A 289 -6.75 1.68 19.90
C GLY A 289 -6.13 3.02 20.31
N ILE A 290 -6.40 4.07 19.54
CA ILE A 290 -5.71 5.36 19.68
C ILE A 290 -6.03 6.05 21.00
N VAL A 291 -7.32 6.24 21.32
CA VAL A 291 -7.74 6.92 22.55
C VAL A 291 -7.31 6.12 23.77
N GLY A 292 -7.54 4.80 23.77
CA GLY A 292 -7.08 3.91 24.84
C GLY A 292 -5.56 3.93 25.04
N ALA A 293 -4.76 3.99 23.97
CA ALA A 293 -3.31 4.14 24.08
C ALA A 293 -2.92 5.50 24.69
N LEU A 294 -3.57 6.59 24.30
CA LEU A 294 -3.33 7.92 24.87
C LEU A 294 -3.71 7.98 26.36
N ASP A 295 -4.79 7.32 26.78
CA ASP A 295 -5.18 7.21 28.19
C ASP A 295 -4.11 6.48 29.01
N VAL A 296 -3.56 5.40 28.46
CA VAL A 296 -2.47 4.63 29.09
C VAL A 296 -1.19 5.46 29.16
N ILE A 297 -0.81 6.14 28.08
CA ILE A 297 0.37 7.01 28.06
C ILE A 297 0.22 8.13 29.08
N GLY A 298 -0.95 8.77 29.18
CA GLY A 298 -1.21 9.82 30.18
C GLY A 298 -1.13 9.32 31.63
N ARG A 299 -1.37 8.03 31.89
CA ARG A 299 -1.17 7.41 33.20
C ARG A 299 0.29 7.08 33.49
N ILE A 300 1.05 6.67 32.47
CA ILE A 300 2.50 6.38 32.60
C ILE A 300 3.30 7.68 32.70
N LEU A 301 2.92 8.69 31.91
CA LEU A 301 3.57 9.98 31.77
C LEU A 301 2.55 11.12 31.97
N PRO A 302 2.14 11.41 33.23
CA PRO A 302 1.20 12.49 33.51
C PRO A 302 1.68 13.85 33.00
N GLU A 303 0.73 14.70 32.59
CA GLU A 303 0.98 16.08 32.14
C GLU A 303 1.95 16.19 30.95
N ARG A 304 1.94 15.17 30.09
CA ARG A 304 2.69 15.16 28.83
C ARG A 304 1.74 15.08 27.65
N THR A 305 1.99 15.91 26.66
CA THR A 305 1.37 15.78 25.34
C THR A 305 2.18 14.79 24.50
N VAL A 306 1.57 14.24 23.44
CA VAL A 306 2.12 13.12 22.66
C VAL A 306 2.34 13.53 21.22
N HIS A 307 3.50 13.18 20.65
CA HIS A 307 3.70 13.18 19.21
C HIS A 307 3.09 11.91 18.62
N ALA A 308 2.02 12.02 17.82
CA ALA A 308 1.38 10.84 17.22
C ALA A 308 1.86 10.63 15.78
N VAL A 309 2.15 9.39 15.43
CA VAL A 309 2.66 8.98 14.11
C VAL A 309 1.76 7.89 13.59
N GLY A 310 1.09 8.11 12.45
CA GLY A 310 0.22 7.13 11.85
C GLY A 310 0.74 6.66 10.50
N TYR A 311 0.72 5.35 10.26
CA TYR A 311 1.20 4.74 9.02
C TYR A 311 0.05 4.15 8.18
N CYS A 312 0.00 4.52 6.90
CA CYS A 312 -1.03 4.09 5.94
C CYS A 312 -2.45 4.24 6.53
N LEU A 313 -3.22 3.16 6.66
CA LEU A 313 -4.57 3.18 7.24
C LEU A 313 -4.57 3.63 8.72
N GLY A 314 -3.51 3.33 9.47
CA GLY A 314 -3.32 3.85 10.82
C GLY A 314 -3.16 5.37 10.86
N GLY A 315 -2.60 5.96 9.79
CA GLY A 315 -2.54 7.42 9.60
C GLY A 315 -3.89 8.03 9.25
N THR A 316 -4.70 7.38 8.42
CA THR A 316 -6.08 7.81 8.16
C THR A 316 -6.90 7.79 9.46
N LEU A 317 -6.80 6.72 10.26
CA LEU A 317 -7.47 6.62 11.55
C LEU A 317 -6.96 7.67 12.54
N LEU A 318 -5.66 7.94 12.57
CA LEU A 318 -5.08 9.00 13.40
C LEU A 318 -5.59 10.38 13.00
N ALA A 319 -5.74 10.67 11.70
CA ALA A 319 -6.31 11.93 11.23
C ALA A 319 -7.78 12.08 11.68
N ILE A 320 -8.57 11.01 11.61
CA ILE A 320 -9.95 10.97 12.13
C ILE A 320 -9.96 11.22 13.65
N ALA A 321 -9.10 10.53 14.41
CA ALA A 321 -9.00 10.68 15.85
C ALA A 321 -8.61 12.11 16.24
N ALA A 322 -7.61 12.68 15.59
CA ALA A 322 -7.13 14.03 15.84
C ALA A 322 -8.18 15.10 15.53
N ALA A 323 -8.91 14.97 14.43
CA ALA A 323 -10.01 15.86 14.10
C ALA A 323 -11.14 15.79 15.14
N ALA A 324 -11.53 14.58 15.56
CA ALA A 324 -12.53 14.41 16.62
C ALA A 324 -12.07 15.00 17.96
N MET A 325 -10.81 14.78 18.34
CA MET A 325 -10.20 15.35 19.55
C MET A 325 -10.18 16.88 19.49
N GLY A 326 -9.75 17.46 18.36
CA GLY A 326 -9.72 18.91 18.18
C GLY A 326 -11.10 19.57 18.24
N ARG A 327 -12.13 18.92 17.65
CA ARG A 327 -13.55 19.32 17.77
C ARG A 327 -14.02 19.31 19.22
N ASP A 328 -13.65 18.28 19.98
CA ASP A 328 -14.10 18.06 21.35
C ASP A 328 -13.22 18.76 22.41
N GLY A 329 -12.18 19.48 21.99
CA GLY A 329 -11.29 20.25 22.88
C GLY A 329 -10.24 19.40 23.61
N ASP A 330 -9.92 18.21 23.11
CA ASP A 330 -8.86 17.34 23.65
C ASP A 330 -7.50 17.71 23.04
N GLU A 331 -6.62 18.26 23.87
CA GLU A 331 -5.32 18.84 23.45
C GLU A 331 -4.13 17.91 23.74
N ARG A 332 -4.36 16.60 23.94
CA ARG A 332 -3.30 15.63 24.25
C ARG A 332 -2.26 15.43 23.13
N LEU A 333 -2.58 15.81 21.89
CA LEU A 333 -1.67 15.66 20.75
C LEU A 333 -0.81 16.91 20.53
N LYS A 334 0.50 16.77 20.69
CA LYS A 334 1.47 17.84 20.46
C LYS A 334 1.70 18.09 18.97
N SER A 335 1.85 17.01 18.21
CA SER A 335 2.02 17.05 16.76
C SER A 335 1.56 15.74 16.13
N ILE A 336 1.30 15.77 14.81
CA ILE A 336 0.80 14.62 14.06
C ILE A 336 1.75 14.36 12.89
N THR A 337 2.18 13.12 12.73
CA THR A 337 2.94 12.66 11.55
C THR A 337 2.11 11.64 10.78
N LEU A 338 1.93 11.85 9.48
CA LEU A 338 1.18 10.98 8.58
C LEU A 338 2.13 10.35 7.56
N LEU A 339 2.37 9.05 7.67
CA LEU A 339 3.30 8.30 6.81
C LEU A 339 2.51 7.53 5.75
N ALA A 340 2.63 7.93 4.49
CA ALA A 340 1.92 7.33 3.36
C ALA A 340 0.41 7.15 3.60
N ALA A 341 -0.21 8.11 4.29
CA ALA A 341 -1.61 8.05 4.71
C ALA A 341 -2.48 8.99 3.88
N GLN A 342 -3.61 8.47 3.39
CA GLN A 342 -4.58 9.24 2.62
C GLN A 342 -5.66 9.78 3.54
N THR A 343 -5.99 11.06 3.38
CA THR A 343 -7.16 11.71 3.97
C THR A 343 -8.20 12.12 2.92
N ASP A 344 -7.83 12.01 1.64
CA ASP A 344 -8.68 12.19 0.47
C ASP A 344 -8.49 11.00 -0.48
N PHE A 345 -9.58 10.27 -0.75
CA PHE A 345 -9.57 9.05 -1.56
C PHE A 345 -10.05 9.25 -3.00
N SER A 346 -10.28 10.50 -3.46
CA SER A 346 -10.77 10.74 -4.82
C SER A 346 -9.79 10.26 -5.92
N GLU A 347 -8.51 10.17 -5.58
CA GLU A 347 -7.43 9.68 -6.45
C GLU A 347 -6.64 8.56 -5.75
N ALA A 348 -7.32 7.59 -5.13
CA ALA A 348 -6.70 6.53 -4.32
C ALA A 348 -5.96 5.43 -5.12
N GLY A 349 -5.39 5.79 -6.28
CA GLY A 349 -4.54 4.92 -7.10
C GLY A 349 -5.30 3.79 -7.80
N GLU A 350 -4.55 2.78 -8.25
CA GLU A 350 -5.12 1.62 -8.96
C GLU A 350 -6.05 0.78 -8.05
N LEU A 351 -6.08 1.00 -6.73
CA LEU A 351 -7.03 0.33 -5.83
C LEU A 351 -8.48 0.70 -6.14
N MET A 352 -8.75 1.92 -6.65
CA MET A 352 -10.09 2.33 -7.08
C MET A 352 -10.65 1.51 -8.26
N LEU A 353 -9.79 0.77 -8.97
CA LEU A 353 -10.21 -0.17 -10.02
C LEU A 353 -11.13 -1.27 -9.49
N PHE A 354 -10.94 -1.65 -8.22
CA PHE A 354 -11.64 -2.75 -7.57
C PHE A 354 -12.63 -2.27 -6.51
N ILE A 355 -12.91 -0.96 -6.46
CA ILE A 355 -13.87 -0.37 -5.52
C ILE A 355 -15.02 0.20 -6.35
N THR A 356 -15.84 -0.72 -6.88
CA THR A 356 -17.14 -0.40 -7.49
C THR A 356 -18.25 -0.84 -6.52
N GLU A 357 -19.44 -0.26 -6.63
CA GLU A 357 -20.61 -0.70 -5.83
C GLU A 357 -20.80 -2.21 -5.92
N GLU A 358 -20.71 -2.78 -7.12
CA GLU A 358 -20.90 -4.21 -7.35
C GLU A 358 -19.83 -5.08 -6.67
N GLN A 359 -18.55 -4.64 -6.74
CA GLN A 359 -17.43 -5.36 -6.14
C GLN A 359 -17.42 -5.25 -4.61
N VAL A 360 -17.84 -4.11 -4.07
CA VAL A 360 -18.00 -3.91 -2.62
C VAL A 360 -19.13 -4.79 -2.11
N ASP A 361 -20.31 -4.77 -2.74
CA ASP A 361 -21.44 -5.64 -2.37
C ASP A 361 -21.07 -7.12 -2.42
N PHE A 362 -20.31 -7.54 -3.43
CA PHE A 362 -19.82 -8.90 -3.56
C PHE A 362 -18.86 -9.29 -2.42
N LEU A 363 -17.93 -8.40 -2.08
CA LEU A 363 -16.97 -8.61 -1.01
C LEU A 363 -17.64 -8.62 0.37
N GLU A 364 -18.61 -7.74 0.59
CA GLU A 364 -19.42 -7.74 1.80
C GLU A 364 -20.24 -9.01 1.96
N SER A 365 -20.83 -9.51 0.86
CA SER A 365 -21.57 -10.78 0.88
C SER A 365 -20.69 -11.94 1.32
N MET A 366 -19.44 -12.00 0.82
CA MET A 366 -18.45 -12.97 1.23
C MET A 366 -18.08 -12.83 2.72
N MET A 367 -17.80 -11.60 3.17
CA MET A 367 -17.41 -11.34 4.55
C MET A 367 -18.58 -11.49 5.53
N TRP A 368 -19.82 -11.35 5.10
CA TRP A 368 -21.02 -11.56 5.92
C TRP A 368 -21.13 -13.01 6.42
N ASP A 369 -20.74 -13.99 5.58
CA ASP A 369 -20.65 -15.42 5.92
C ASP A 369 -19.50 -15.72 6.88
N ARG A 370 -18.32 -15.15 6.63
CA ARG A 370 -17.08 -15.47 7.36
C ARG A 370 -16.82 -14.62 8.61
N GLY A 371 -17.42 -13.44 8.70
CA GLY A 371 -17.19 -12.43 9.75
C GLY A 371 -15.91 -11.59 9.57
N VAL A 372 -14.96 -12.04 8.76
CA VAL A 372 -13.69 -11.35 8.48
C VAL A 372 -13.29 -11.50 7.01
N LEU A 373 -12.50 -10.55 6.50
CA LEU A 373 -11.78 -10.72 5.24
C LEU A 373 -10.54 -11.59 5.49
N ASP A 374 -10.44 -12.70 4.75
CA ASP A 374 -9.31 -13.61 4.86
C ASP A 374 -8.12 -13.16 4.00
N THR A 375 -6.91 -13.49 4.47
CA THR A 375 -5.61 -13.10 3.89
C THR A 375 -5.45 -13.55 2.43
N GLN A 376 -5.88 -14.78 2.11
CA GLN A 376 -5.75 -15.33 0.76
C GLN A 376 -6.58 -14.59 -0.29
N GLN A 377 -7.70 -13.98 0.11
CA GLN A 377 -8.63 -13.31 -0.80
C GLN A 377 -8.15 -11.88 -1.12
N MET A 378 -7.56 -11.19 -0.14
CA MET A 378 -6.92 -9.90 -0.36
C MET A 378 -5.68 -10.02 -1.26
N ALA A 379 -4.88 -11.08 -1.09
CA ALA A 379 -3.66 -11.30 -1.86
C ALA A 379 -3.89 -11.40 -3.38
N GLY A 380 -5.01 -11.99 -3.82
CA GLY A 380 -5.33 -12.16 -5.25
C GLY A 380 -5.48 -10.83 -6.00
N ALA A 381 -6.25 -9.89 -5.45
CA ALA A 381 -6.47 -8.58 -6.06
C ALA A 381 -5.17 -7.74 -6.12
N PHE A 382 -4.38 -7.73 -5.04
CA PHE A 382 -3.10 -7.02 -4.98
C PHE A 382 -2.03 -7.64 -5.90
N GLN A 383 -2.00 -8.98 -6.07
CA GLN A 383 -1.07 -9.63 -7.00
C GLN A 383 -1.43 -9.33 -8.46
N LEU A 384 -2.72 -9.29 -8.79
CA LEU A 384 -3.19 -8.95 -10.14
C LEU A 384 -2.86 -7.49 -10.51
N LEU A 385 -2.97 -6.57 -9.54
CA LEU A 385 -2.54 -5.17 -9.70
C LEU A 385 -1.07 -5.03 -10.16
N ARG A 386 -0.21 -6.00 -9.83
CA ARG A 386 1.23 -5.99 -10.17
C ARG A 386 1.70 -7.26 -10.86
N SER A 387 0.91 -7.80 -11.78
CA SER A 387 1.25 -9.05 -12.48
C SER A 387 2.61 -9.01 -13.19
N ASN A 388 2.99 -7.92 -13.86
CA ASN A 388 4.30 -7.80 -14.51
C ASN A 388 5.46 -7.94 -13.50
N ASP A 389 5.41 -7.21 -12.38
CA ASP A 389 6.48 -7.19 -11.39
C ASP A 389 6.50 -8.44 -10.49
N LEU A 390 5.33 -8.97 -10.13
CA LEU A 390 5.19 -10.04 -9.13
C LEU A 390 5.04 -11.44 -9.74
N ILE A 391 4.42 -11.57 -10.92
CA ILE A 391 4.15 -12.85 -11.57
C ILE A 391 5.18 -13.10 -12.68
N TRP A 392 5.21 -12.24 -13.70
CA TRP A 392 6.02 -12.48 -14.90
C TRP A 392 7.51 -12.30 -14.65
N SER A 393 7.90 -11.26 -13.92
CA SER A 393 9.29 -11.06 -13.54
C SER A 393 9.82 -12.15 -12.60
N ARG A 394 8.97 -12.73 -11.74
CA ARG A 394 9.32 -13.89 -10.93
C ARG A 394 9.49 -15.13 -11.80
N MET A 395 8.55 -15.38 -12.71
CA MET A 395 8.62 -16.49 -13.64
C MET A 395 9.92 -16.46 -14.47
N GLN A 396 10.28 -15.31 -15.05
CA GLN A 396 11.52 -15.16 -15.80
C GLN A 396 12.76 -15.44 -14.93
N ARG A 397 12.86 -14.81 -13.76
CA ARG A 397 14.08 -14.91 -12.93
C ARG A 397 14.21 -16.22 -12.18
N GLU A 398 13.17 -16.65 -11.49
CA GLU A 398 13.23 -17.82 -10.61
C GLU A 398 13.03 -19.12 -11.36
N TYR A 399 12.16 -19.16 -12.36
CA TYR A 399 11.80 -20.40 -13.06
C TYR A 399 12.48 -20.55 -14.43
N LEU A 400 12.74 -19.48 -15.18
CA LEU A 400 13.48 -19.60 -16.45
C LEU A 400 14.99 -19.46 -16.27
N LEU A 401 15.47 -18.48 -15.49
CA LEU A 401 16.90 -18.31 -15.21
C LEU A 401 17.40 -19.17 -14.04
N GLY A 402 16.49 -19.75 -13.24
CA GLY A 402 16.87 -20.51 -12.05
C GLY A 402 17.58 -19.67 -10.99
N ALA A 403 17.40 -18.34 -11.02
CA ALA A 403 18.08 -17.37 -10.19
C ALA A 403 17.16 -16.84 -9.08
N ARG A 404 16.90 -17.69 -8.07
CA ARG A 404 16.09 -17.33 -6.91
C ARG A 404 16.81 -16.29 -6.05
N ARG A 405 16.18 -15.13 -5.83
CA ARG A 405 16.73 -14.09 -4.95
C ARG A 405 16.43 -14.47 -3.49
N PRO A 406 17.40 -14.35 -2.57
CA PRO A 406 17.13 -14.53 -1.16
C PRO A 406 16.08 -13.50 -0.70
N PRO A 407 14.99 -13.89 -0.02
CA PRO A 407 13.99 -12.94 0.47
C PRO A 407 14.58 -11.95 1.48
N ASN A 408 14.15 -10.70 1.50
CA ASN A 408 14.51 -9.77 2.57
C ASN A 408 13.42 -9.73 3.65
N ASP A 409 13.70 -9.02 4.74
CA ASP A 409 12.78 -8.81 5.86
C ASP A 409 11.46 -8.14 5.44
N LEU A 410 11.52 -7.18 4.50
CA LEU A 410 10.33 -6.55 3.93
C LEU A 410 9.42 -7.56 3.22
N MET A 411 10.00 -8.52 2.48
CA MET A 411 9.24 -9.59 1.83
C MET A 411 8.65 -10.56 2.86
N ALA A 412 9.37 -10.84 3.95
CA ALA A 412 8.86 -11.68 5.04
C ALA A 412 7.66 -11.01 5.73
N TRP A 413 7.75 -9.71 6.02
CA TRP A 413 6.63 -8.93 6.53
C TRP A 413 5.42 -8.94 5.60
N ASN A 414 5.64 -8.73 4.30
CA ASN A 414 4.54 -8.69 3.32
C ASN A 414 3.80 -10.04 3.17
N ALA A 415 4.46 -11.14 3.54
CA ALA A 415 3.85 -12.48 3.56
C ALA A 415 3.05 -12.75 4.85
N ASP A 416 3.26 -11.96 5.91
CA ASP A 416 2.64 -12.13 7.23
C ASP A 416 1.44 -11.18 7.40
N GLN A 417 0.37 -11.51 6.68
CA GLN A 417 -0.84 -10.70 6.58
C GLN A 417 -1.77 -10.87 7.79
N THR A 418 -2.65 -9.90 8.01
CA THR A 418 -3.71 -9.94 9.02
C THR A 418 -5.09 -9.88 8.39
N ARG A 419 -6.09 -10.28 9.15
CA ARG A 419 -7.51 -10.24 8.74
C ARG A 419 -8.11 -8.87 9.07
N MET A 420 -9.27 -8.58 8.47
CA MET A 420 -10.03 -7.37 8.76
C MET A 420 -11.48 -7.72 9.15
N PRO A 421 -12.04 -7.14 10.23
CA PRO A 421 -13.43 -7.39 10.61
C PRO A 421 -14.42 -6.93 9.53
N TYR A 422 -15.54 -7.65 9.40
CA TYR A 422 -16.60 -7.35 8.46
C TYR A 422 -17.05 -5.89 8.51
N ARG A 423 -17.49 -5.43 9.69
CA ARG A 423 -18.05 -4.10 9.85
C ARG A 423 -17.01 -2.99 9.60
N MET A 424 -15.84 -3.08 10.22
CA MET A 424 -14.77 -2.09 10.02
C MET A 424 -14.39 -1.94 8.55
N HIS A 425 -14.21 -3.06 7.84
CA HIS A 425 -13.83 -3.01 6.43
C HIS A 425 -14.95 -2.44 5.54
N SER A 426 -16.21 -2.81 5.79
CA SER A 426 -17.39 -2.23 5.14
C SER A 426 -17.43 -0.70 5.33
N GLU A 427 -17.32 -0.23 6.58
CA GLU A 427 -17.28 1.20 6.91
C GLU A 427 -16.11 1.90 6.20
N TYR A 428 -14.93 1.26 6.12
CA TYR A 428 -13.77 1.79 5.41
C TYR A 428 -14.02 1.96 3.90
N LEU A 429 -14.56 0.93 3.23
CA LEU A 429 -14.87 0.97 1.80
C LEU A 429 -15.93 2.03 1.49
N HIS A 430 -17.06 2.02 2.21
CA HIS A 430 -18.18 2.92 1.94
C HIS A 430 -17.86 4.37 2.32
N GLU A 431 -17.46 4.62 3.56
CA GLU A 431 -17.32 5.99 4.06
C GLU A 431 -16.08 6.67 3.51
N LEU A 432 -14.95 5.96 3.41
CA LEU A 432 -13.69 6.59 3.01
C LEU A 432 -13.42 6.44 1.52
N LEU A 433 -13.45 5.22 0.97
CA LEU A 433 -13.04 5.01 -0.42
C LEU A 433 -14.12 5.41 -1.44
N MET A 434 -15.39 5.10 -1.18
CA MET A 434 -16.49 5.42 -2.11
C MET A 434 -17.04 6.82 -1.91
N HIS A 435 -17.44 7.17 -0.68
CA HIS A 435 -18.09 8.45 -0.39
C HIS A 435 -17.11 9.58 -0.10
N ASN A 436 -15.82 9.26 0.15
CA ASN A 436 -14.80 10.23 0.54
C ASN A 436 -15.28 11.16 1.66
N ALA A 437 -16.00 10.58 2.64
CA ALA A 437 -16.73 11.31 3.66
C ALA A 437 -15.80 12.15 4.54
N LEU A 438 -14.55 11.70 4.73
CA LEU A 438 -13.55 12.42 5.51
C LEU A 438 -13.11 13.73 4.82
N ALA A 439 -12.72 13.67 3.54
CA ALA A 439 -12.31 14.87 2.79
C ALA A 439 -13.47 15.83 2.52
N THR A 440 -14.71 15.31 2.43
CA THR A 440 -15.91 16.11 2.17
C THR A 440 -16.60 16.62 3.44
N GLY A 441 -16.03 16.38 4.63
CA GLY A 441 -16.57 16.84 5.91
C GLY A 441 -17.89 16.16 6.33
N LYS A 442 -18.21 15.01 5.74
CA LYS A 442 -19.42 14.22 6.01
C LYS A 442 -19.19 13.09 7.01
N TYR A 443 -17.94 12.70 7.25
CA TYR A 443 -17.60 11.64 8.20
C TYR A 443 -18.02 12.02 9.61
N ARG A 444 -18.66 11.09 10.33
CA ARG A 444 -19.19 11.33 11.68
C ARG A 444 -18.46 10.50 12.72
N VAL A 445 -18.10 11.15 13.82
CA VAL A 445 -17.58 10.51 15.04
C VAL A 445 -18.52 10.88 16.18
N ASP A 446 -19.03 9.87 16.88
CA ASP A 446 -20.03 10.01 17.95
C ASP A 446 -21.26 10.82 17.47
N GLY A 447 -21.73 10.52 16.25
CA GLY A 447 -22.88 11.15 15.61
C GLY A 447 -22.66 12.57 15.07
N LYS A 448 -21.53 13.21 15.39
CA LYS A 448 -21.19 14.58 14.99
C LYS A 448 -20.20 14.59 13.83
N PRO A 449 -20.33 15.50 12.85
CA PRO A 449 -19.37 15.61 11.76
C PRO A 449 -17.99 16.01 12.29
N ILE A 450 -16.95 15.68 11.53
CA ILE A 450 -15.58 16.15 11.73
C ILE A 450 -15.02 16.68 10.41
N THR A 451 -14.08 17.61 10.50
CA THR A 451 -13.23 18.02 9.40
C THR A 451 -11.77 17.91 9.80
N ILE A 452 -10.87 17.61 8.87
CA ILE A 452 -9.43 17.53 9.16
C ILE A 452 -8.90 18.84 9.77
N GLY A 453 -9.47 19.97 9.36
CA GLY A 453 -9.16 21.29 9.88
C GLY A 453 -9.50 21.51 11.36
N ASP A 454 -10.29 20.63 11.99
CA ASP A 454 -10.60 20.70 13.43
C ASP A 454 -9.38 20.35 14.31
N SER A 455 -8.40 19.62 13.75
CA SER A 455 -7.15 19.30 14.44
C SER A 455 -6.35 20.57 14.76
N ARG A 456 -5.83 20.69 15.99
CA ARG A 456 -5.04 21.88 16.41
C ARG A 456 -3.54 21.70 16.27
N SER A 457 -3.07 20.48 16.03
CA SER A 457 -1.64 20.14 16.05
C SER A 457 -0.97 20.37 14.68
N PRO A 458 0.31 20.78 14.63
CA PRO A 458 1.08 20.85 13.40
C PRO A 458 1.26 19.44 12.79
N ILE A 459 1.26 19.37 11.46
CA ILE A 459 1.26 18.11 10.71
C ILE A 459 2.56 17.95 9.91
N PHE A 460 3.18 16.77 10.01
CA PHE A 460 4.25 16.32 9.14
C PHE A 460 3.74 15.18 8.25
N ALA A 461 3.58 15.41 6.95
CA ALA A 461 3.04 14.40 6.03
C ALA A 461 4.15 13.88 5.09
N VAL A 462 4.28 12.56 4.99
CA VAL A 462 5.27 11.89 4.15
C VAL A 462 4.57 11.10 3.06
N ALA A 463 4.96 11.32 1.81
CA ALA A 463 4.51 10.55 0.66
C ALA A 463 5.69 9.97 -0.13
N THR A 464 5.43 8.93 -0.94
CA THR A 464 6.49 8.28 -1.73
C THR A 464 6.26 8.45 -3.23
N GLU A 465 7.32 8.76 -4.00
CA GLU A 465 7.21 9.12 -5.42
C GLU A 465 6.60 8.03 -6.29
N LYS A 466 6.85 6.75 -5.95
CA LYS A 466 6.37 5.58 -6.69
C LYS A 466 5.33 4.80 -5.87
N ASP A 467 4.61 5.48 -5.00
CA ASP A 467 3.48 4.89 -4.29
C ASP A 467 2.32 4.62 -5.27
N HIS A 468 1.84 3.38 -5.27
CA HIS A 468 0.65 3.00 -6.04
C HIS A 468 -0.53 2.66 -5.11
N VAL A 469 -0.28 2.54 -3.81
CA VAL A 469 -1.28 2.26 -2.77
C VAL A 469 -1.87 3.58 -2.27
N ALA A 470 -0.99 4.54 -1.99
CA ALA A 470 -1.34 5.90 -1.60
C ALA A 470 -0.60 6.90 -2.48
N PRO A 471 -1.06 7.15 -3.73
CA PRO A 471 -0.40 8.06 -4.64
C PRO A 471 -0.09 9.40 -3.97
N TRP A 472 1.13 9.90 -4.16
CA TRP A 472 1.59 11.06 -3.39
C TRP A 472 0.75 12.31 -3.64
N GLN A 473 0.10 12.43 -4.81
CA GLN A 473 -0.83 13.51 -5.11
C GLN A 473 -2.07 13.48 -4.24
N SER A 474 -2.62 12.29 -3.94
CA SER A 474 -3.71 12.13 -2.98
C SER A 474 -3.24 12.50 -1.56
N VAL A 475 -2.09 11.97 -1.13
CA VAL A 475 -1.51 12.30 0.19
C VAL A 475 -1.25 13.81 0.32
N TYR A 476 -0.80 14.47 -0.76
CA TYR A 476 -0.52 15.90 -0.81
C TYR A 476 -1.76 16.78 -0.56
N ARG A 477 -2.97 16.26 -0.81
CA ARG A 477 -4.23 16.98 -0.54
C ARG A 477 -4.47 17.24 0.95
N ILE A 478 -3.69 16.66 1.86
CA ILE A 478 -3.65 17.11 3.25
C ILE A 478 -3.38 18.62 3.37
N ASN A 479 -2.62 19.21 2.44
CA ASN A 479 -2.40 20.67 2.39
C ASN A 479 -3.68 21.48 2.13
N LEU A 480 -4.69 20.89 1.48
CA LEU A 480 -6.02 21.49 1.31
C LEU A 480 -6.87 21.31 2.57
N LEU A 481 -6.90 20.08 3.09
CA LEU A 481 -7.81 19.69 4.16
C LEU A 481 -7.40 20.22 5.54
N ALA A 482 -6.10 20.37 5.79
CA ALA A 482 -5.54 20.92 7.03
C ALA A 482 -5.16 22.41 6.87
N SER A 483 -5.98 23.17 6.14
CA SER A 483 -5.70 24.58 5.80
C SER A 483 -5.34 25.48 6.99
N PRO A 484 -6.01 25.39 8.17
CA PRO A 484 -5.67 26.22 9.33
C PRO A 484 -4.36 25.85 10.02
N GLN A 485 -3.81 24.66 9.77
CA GLN A 485 -2.61 24.15 10.44
C GLN A 485 -1.34 24.43 9.64
N GLU A 486 -0.20 24.41 10.32
CA GLU A 486 1.09 24.25 9.67
C GLU A 486 1.21 22.82 9.12
N VAL A 487 1.58 22.69 7.85
CA VAL A 487 1.79 21.40 7.20
C VAL A 487 3.21 21.36 6.62
N THR A 488 4.06 20.51 7.17
CA THR A 488 5.34 20.15 6.56
C THR A 488 5.13 18.92 5.69
N PHE A 489 5.26 19.08 4.38
CA PHE A 489 5.09 17.99 3.43
C PHE A 489 6.44 17.50 2.93
N LEU A 490 6.63 16.19 2.92
CA LEU A 490 7.85 15.51 2.48
C LEU A 490 7.54 14.46 1.42
N LEU A 491 8.21 14.56 0.28
CA LEU A 491 8.13 13.58 -0.81
C LEU A 491 9.46 12.84 -0.93
N THR A 492 9.46 11.52 -0.72
CA THR A 492 10.67 10.69 -0.77
C THR A 492 10.67 9.68 -1.91
N SER A 493 11.85 9.34 -2.42
CA SER A 493 12.02 8.29 -3.43
C SER A 493 11.69 6.90 -2.90
N GLY A 494 11.12 6.06 -3.76
CA GLY A 494 10.77 4.67 -3.43
C GLY A 494 9.28 4.41 -3.64
N GLY A 495 8.85 3.17 -3.46
CA GLY A 495 7.44 2.80 -3.38
C GLY A 495 6.92 2.83 -1.95
N HIS A 496 5.63 2.53 -1.75
CA HIS A 496 4.91 2.64 -0.47
C HIS A 496 5.74 2.35 0.78
N ASN A 497 6.15 1.10 0.99
CA ASN A 497 6.92 0.71 2.17
C ASN A 497 8.39 1.16 2.08
N ALA A 498 9.01 0.95 0.92
CA ALA A 498 10.44 1.18 0.75
C ALA A 498 10.80 2.66 0.90
N GLY A 499 9.94 3.60 0.53
CA GLY A 499 10.19 5.04 0.74
C GLY A 499 10.05 5.46 2.20
N ILE A 500 9.15 4.81 2.96
CA ILE A 500 8.97 5.08 4.39
C ILE A 500 10.09 4.45 5.22
N VAL A 501 10.43 3.19 4.97
CA VAL A 501 11.59 2.51 5.55
C VAL A 501 12.85 2.95 4.80
N SER A 502 13.38 4.10 5.21
CA SER A 502 14.50 4.78 4.57
C SER A 502 15.55 5.10 5.63
N GLU A 503 16.24 4.07 6.12
CA GLU A 503 17.25 4.23 7.15
C GLU A 503 18.44 5.11 6.68
N PRO A 504 19.05 5.91 7.59
CA PRO A 504 20.25 6.67 7.26
C PRO A 504 21.38 5.78 6.74
N GLY A 505 22.03 6.21 5.65
CA GLY A 505 23.13 5.47 5.01
C GLY A 505 22.69 4.54 3.88
N HIS A 506 21.38 4.32 3.66
CA HIS A 506 20.92 3.56 2.50
C HIS A 506 21.23 4.30 1.18
N PRO A 507 21.93 3.69 0.22
CA PRO A 507 22.28 4.33 -1.04
C PRO A 507 21.06 4.72 -1.90
N GLY A 508 21.19 5.79 -2.68
CA GLY A 508 20.19 6.21 -3.68
C GLY A 508 18.89 6.79 -3.13
N ARG A 509 18.84 7.08 -1.82
CA ARG A 509 17.71 7.78 -1.19
C ARG A 509 17.79 9.27 -1.47
N ARG A 510 16.62 9.87 -1.73
CA ARG A 510 16.44 11.30 -1.91
C ARG A 510 15.05 11.72 -1.47
N PHE A 511 14.89 12.99 -1.12
CA PHE A 511 13.61 13.56 -0.73
C PHE A 511 13.51 15.05 -1.04
N ARG A 512 12.29 15.59 -0.95
CA ARG A 512 11.95 17.01 -1.04
C ARG A 512 11.10 17.34 0.16
N VAL A 513 11.30 18.49 0.78
CA VAL A 513 10.52 18.92 1.95
C VAL A 513 10.26 20.42 1.90
N ALA A 514 9.04 20.81 2.22
CA ALA A 514 8.67 22.21 2.38
C ALA A 514 7.52 22.34 3.38
N THR A 515 7.48 23.47 4.07
CA THR A 515 6.46 23.77 5.07
C THR A 515 5.52 24.85 4.55
N ARG A 516 4.23 24.53 4.49
CA ARG A 516 3.16 25.50 4.25
C ARG A 516 2.76 26.12 5.59
N ARG A 517 2.91 27.44 5.69
CA ARG A 517 2.43 28.20 6.85
C ARG A 517 0.90 28.31 6.82
N PRO A 518 0.25 28.47 7.99
CA PRO A 518 -1.16 28.87 8.06
C PRO A 518 -1.39 30.10 7.16
N SER A 519 -2.51 30.15 6.44
CA SER A 519 -2.92 31.22 5.49
C SER A 519 -2.15 31.38 4.16
N GLY A 520 -1.17 30.53 3.85
CA GLY A 520 -0.53 30.54 2.52
C GLY A 520 -1.46 30.05 1.40
N PRO A 521 -1.31 30.53 0.15
CA PRO A 521 -2.10 30.02 -0.98
C PRO A 521 -1.80 28.54 -1.21
N TYR A 522 -2.80 27.82 -1.73
CA TYR A 522 -2.59 26.45 -2.17
C TYR A 522 -1.69 26.42 -3.41
N VAL A 523 -0.68 25.57 -3.38
CA VAL A 523 0.20 25.26 -4.52
C VAL A 523 -0.11 23.83 -4.94
N ASP A 524 -0.45 23.63 -6.21
CA ASP A 524 -0.75 22.29 -6.73
C ASP A 524 0.49 21.37 -6.64
N PRO A 525 0.29 20.03 -6.63
CA PRO A 525 1.38 19.09 -6.43
C PRO A 525 2.53 19.26 -7.44
N SER A 526 2.20 19.52 -8.72
CA SER A 526 3.21 19.61 -9.79
C SER A 526 4.09 20.85 -9.63
N SER A 527 3.49 22.00 -9.36
CA SER A 527 4.19 23.24 -9.05
C SER A 527 5.02 23.12 -7.77
N TRP A 528 4.49 22.47 -6.73
CA TRP A 528 5.21 22.22 -5.48
C TRP A 528 6.47 21.39 -5.71
N LYS A 529 6.36 20.29 -6.47
CA LYS A 529 7.50 19.42 -6.78
C LYS A 529 8.57 20.14 -7.58
N ALA A 530 8.16 20.98 -8.55
CA ALA A 530 9.08 21.76 -9.38
C ALA A 530 9.82 22.84 -8.56
N ALA A 531 9.12 23.49 -7.63
CA ALA A 531 9.68 24.56 -6.80
C ALA A 531 10.51 24.07 -5.60
N THR A 532 10.28 22.84 -5.11
CA THR A 532 10.93 22.32 -3.90
C THR A 532 12.22 21.58 -4.24
N PRO A 533 13.40 22.04 -3.78
CA PRO A 533 14.68 21.40 -4.09
C PRO A 533 14.79 19.96 -3.56
N GLU A 534 15.56 19.15 -4.27
CA GLU A 534 15.88 17.77 -3.86
C GLU A 534 17.05 17.75 -2.87
N GLN A 535 16.98 16.83 -1.90
CA GLN A 535 18.00 16.56 -0.92
C GLN A 535 18.36 15.07 -0.97
N GLU A 536 19.65 14.77 -0.87
CA GLU A 536 20.14 13.40 -0.84
C GLU A 536 20.06 12.79 0.57
N GLY A 537 19.88 11.48 0.63
CA GLY A 537 19.86 10.70 1.85
C GLY A 537 18.46 10.37 2.38
N SER A 538 18.45 9.86 3.62
CA SER A 538 17.22 9.52 4.36
C SER A 538 16.49 10.79 4.80
N TRP A 539 15.16 10.73 4.83
CA TRP A 539 14.32 11.78 5.39
C TRP A 539 14.16 11.70 6.92
N TRP A 540 14.54 10.59 7.55
CA TRP A 540 14.39 10.38 9.00
C TRP A 540 15.13 11.44 9.84
N PRO A 541 16.34 11.91 9.49
CA PRO A 541 17.00 13.00 10.20
C PRO A 541 16.24 14.33 10.15
N THR A 542 15.62 14.65 9.01
CA THR A 542 14.79 15.85 8.84
C THR A 542 13.56 15.78 9.73
N TRP A 543 12.88 14.62 9.75
CA TRP A 543 11.71 14.43 10.59
C TRP A 543 12.05 14.42 12.09
N ARG A 544 13.15 13.77 12.49
CA ARG A 544 13.66 13.84 13.87
C ARG A 544 13.93 15.29 14.29
N ALA A 545 14.56 16.10 13.43
CA ALA A 545 14.79 17.51 13.72
C ALA A 545 13.46 18.28 13.89
N TRP A 546 12.46 17.99 13.06
CA TRP A 546 11.12 18.55 13.20
C TRP A 546 10.43 18.15 14.51
N LEU A 547 10.55 16.88 14.93
CA LEU A 547 10.04 16.43 16.24
C LEU A 547 10.73 17.19 17.37
N ALA A 548 12.07 17.26 17.35
CA ALA A 548 12.83 17.96 18.38
C ALA A 548 12.47 19.45 18.49
N GLN A 549 12.18 20.13 17.36
CA GLN A 549 11.70 21.52 17.35
C GLN A 549 10.31 21.69 18.00
N HIS A 550 9.50 20.63 18.02
CA HIS A 550 8.17 20.63 18.63
C HIS A 550 8.14 20.00 20.03
N SER A 551 9.24 19.40 20.48
CA SER A 551 9.43 18.93 21.84
C SER A 551 9.89 20.08 22.74
N THR A 552 9.62 19.98 24.03
CA THR A 552 9.92 21.05 25.00
C THR A 552 11.33 20.93 25.58
N ASP A 553 11.55 19.89 26.38
CA ASP A 553 12.79 19.68 27.14
C ASP A 553 13.33 18.25 26.97
N LEU A 554 14.59 18.05 27.38
CA LEU A 554 15.15 16.72 27.63
C LEU A 554 14.98 16.36 29.10
N VAL A 555 14.52 15.14 29.37
CA VAL A 555 14.23 14.61 30.71
C VAL A 555 14.89 13.24 30.90
N GLU A 556 14.97 12.78 32.14
CA GLU A 556 15.38 11.40 32.43
C GLU A 556 14.39 10.40 31.79
N PRO A 557 14.89 9.29 31.23
CA PRO A 557 14.04 8.28 30.62
C PRO A 557 13.05 7.69 31.63
N PRO A 558 11.77 7.56 31.27
CA PRO A 558 10.80 6.96 32.16
C PRO A 558 11.05 5.46 32.32
N ALA A 559 10.59 4.90 33.45
CA ALA A 559 10.53 3.46 33.62
C ALA A 559 9.58 2.82 32.60
N LEU A 560 9.78 1.52 32.34
CA LEU A 560 8.86 0.74 31.52
C LEU A 560 7.58 0.43 32.32
N GLY A 561 6.45 0.89 31.81
CA GLY A 561 5.16 0.84 32.49
C GLY A 561 5.10 1.74 33.72
N ALA A 562 4.00 1.63 34.45
CA ALA A 562 3.76 2.32 35.71
C ALA A 562 3.05 1.37 36.68
N ALA A 563 3.82 0.46 37.31
CA ALA A 563 3.27 -0.54 38.23
C ALA A 563 2.43 0.08 39.36
N ARG A 564 2.87 1.22 39.91
CA ARG A 564 2.13 1.98 40.94
C ARG A 564 0.80 2.55 40.44
N ALA A 565 0.67 2.77 39.14
CA ALA A 565 -0.55 3.24 38.49
C ALA A 565 -1.38 2.07 37.92
N GLY A 566 -1.10 0.81 38.29
CA GLY A 566 -1.82 -0.37 37.80
C GLY A 566 -1.48 -0.77 36.36
N LEU A 567 -0.33 -0.33 35.84
CA LEU A 567 0.17 -0.64 34.50
C LEU A 567 1.57 -1.28 34.58
N PRO A 568 1.74 -2.42 35.28
CA PRO A 568 3.03 -3.11 35.28
C PRO A 568 3.37 -3.62 33.88
N PRO A 569 4.66 -3.71 33.51
CA PRO A 569 5.08 -4.49 32.34
C PRO A 569 4.49 -5.90 32.37
N LEU A 570 3.84 -6.31 31.28
CA LEU A 570 3.19 -7.61 31.15
C LEU A 570 4.16 -8.66 30.63
N GLU A 571 4.83 -8.37 29.51
CA GLU A 571 5.78 -9.26 28.85
C GLU A 571 6.75 -8.47 27.96
N ASP A 572 7.78 -9.14 27.45
CA ASP A 572 8.72 -8.55 26.49
C ASP A 572 8.07 -8.25 25.14
N ALA A 573 8.49 -7.15 24.51
CA ALA A 573 8.24 -6.92 23.10
C ALA A 573 8.82 -8.11 22.29
N PRO A 574 8.14 -8.57 21.23
CA PRO A 574 7.09 -7.88 20.47
C PRO A 574 5.64 -8.17 20.92
N GLY A 575 5.43 -8.80 22.08
CA GLY A 575 4.11 -9.16 22.60
C GLY A 575 3.50 -10.42 21.98
N THR A 576 2.24 -10.73 22.27
CA THR A 576 1.58 -11.96 21.78
C THR A 576 0.76 -11.74 20.52
N TYR A 577 0.17 -10.55 20.33
CA TYR A 577 -0.78 -10.31 19.23
C TYR A 577 -0.09 -10.38 17.86
N VAL A 578 1.17 -9.97 17.79
CA VAL A 578 1.98 -10.06 16.57
C VAL A 578 2.20 -11.50 16.08
N HIS A 579 2.07 -12.51 16.95
CA HIS A 579 2.28 -13.92 16.59
C HIS A 579 1.01 -14.60 16.07
N GLN A 580 -0.15 -13.94 16.14
CA GLN A 580 -1.43 -14.50 15.68
C GLN A 580 -1.47 -14.57 14.13
N ARG A 581 -2.14 -15.60 13.59
CA ARG A 581 -2.28 -15.88 12.15
C ARG A 581 -3.74 -15.97 11.74
#